data_AF-A0A4Y2Q9U2-F1
#
_entry.id   AF-A0A4Y2Q9U2-F1
#
_cell.length_a   1.000
_cell.length_b   1.000
_cell.length_c   1.000
_cell.angle_alpha   90.00
_cell.angle_beta   90.00
_cell.angle_gamma   90.00
#
_symmetry.space_group_name_H-M   'P 1'
#
loop_
_entity.id
_entity.type
_entity.pdbx_description
1 polymer ?
#
loop_
_entity_poly.entity_id
_entity_poly.type
_entity_poly.pdbx_seq_one_letter_code
_entity_poly.pdbx_strand_id
1 'polypeptide(L)'
;MAVCGEDARIVVPFKATLFHMSLAKLAVRLYNEFGFEIVEKALAEMEYGNVPECDEGSPENFPIVRSRVKENLLLIPTTLRSRVLAEVERVANEVLGWIYSHNTIERLDYTKCSLFWRSEGTIDRTKTAQEITQNQNVDITARFEIACMYCLANQVQTLWAELKANGKTEKYEEPSKCGMVPQMLPFWVRWILEGAQVPWTLAAQEFLLPRWFLSSKNSLSSSHFRVLMPGERRILLPHLGYLCKADDLRFCLYVLTKEEQDKVM
;
A
#
# COMPACT_ATOMS: atom_id res chain seq x y z
N MET A 1 -0.66 44.13 16.26
CA MET A 1 -0.03 42.85 16.64
C MET A 1 -0.51 41.80 15.64
N ALA A 2 0.30 41.50 14.63
CA ALA A 2 0.03 40.43 13.68
C ALA A 2 0.99 39.28 14.00
N VAL A 3 0.43 38.16 14.48
CA VAL A 3 1.16 36.88 14.54
C VAL A 3 1.13 36.31 13.13
N CYS A 4 2.08 36.74 12.29
CA CYS A 4 2.41 36.06 11.05
C CYS A 4 3.64 35.19 11.32
N GLY A 5 3.41 34.11 12.07
CA GLY A 5 4.35 33.01 12.14
C GLY A 5 3.81 31.93 11.22
N GLU A 6 4.04 32.06 9.91
CA GLU A 6 3.88 30.91 9.03
C GLU A 6 4.85 29.83 9.52
N ASP A 7 4.28 28.73 10.00
CA ASP A 7 4.95 27.51 10.41
C ASP A 7 5.55 26.84 9.17
N ALA A 8 6.60 27.45 8.61
CA ALA A 8 7.25 27.01 7.39
C ALA A 8 8.03 25.72 7.66
N ARG A 9 7.35 24.59 7.55
CA ARG A 9 7.96 23.25 7.51
C ARG A 9 8.86 23.15 6.27
N ILE A 10 10.04 22.55 6.41
CA ILE A 10 10.98 22.39 5.30
C ILE A 10 10.43 21.43 4.24
N VAL A 11 9.74 20.35 4.67
CA VAL A 11 8.98 19.48 3.77
C VAL A 11 7.51 19.86 3.77
N VAL A 12 7.03 20.37 2.64
CA VAL A 12 5.61 20.71 2.43
C VAL A 12 4.90 19.53 1.75
N PRO A 13 3.67 19.18 2.18
CA PRO A 13 2.83 18.22 1.47
C PRO A 13 2.72 18.54 -0.01
N PHE A 14 3.08 17.60 -0.85
CA PHE A 14 2.98 17.77 -2.30
C PHE A 14 1.54 17.87 -2.71
N LYS A 15 1.27 18.91 -3.48
CA LYS A 15 0.00 19.12 -4.12
C LYS A 15 0.18 18.82 -5.61
N ALA A 16 -0.34 17.67 -6.04
CA ALA A 16 -0.34 17.33 -7.45
C ALA A 16 -1.08 18.40 -8.26
N THR A 17 -0.63 18.65 -9.49
CA THR A 17 -1.35 19.54 -10.39
C THR A 17 -2.69 18.91 -10.80
N LEU A 18 -3.68 19.74 -11.16
CA LEU A 18 -4.95 19.22 -11.68
C LEU A 18 -4.74 18.29 -12.88
N PHE A 19 -3.80 18.63 -13.76
CA PHE A 19 -3.42 17.80 -14.89
C PHE A 19 -2.94 16.41 -14.44
N HIS A 20 -2.02 16.34 -13.47
CA HIS A 20 -1.54 15.07 -12.94
C HIS A 20 -2.67 14.27 -12.28
N MET A 21 -3.53 14.92 -11.49
CA MET A 21 -4.67 14.24 -10.84
C MET A 21 -5.66 13.68 -11.87
N SER A 22 -5.95 14.44 -12.93
CA SER A 22 -6.82 13.98 -14.02
C SER A 22 -6.20 12.80 -14.77
N LEU A 23 -4.90 12.86 -15.06
CA LEU A 23 -4.16 11.79 -15.72
C LEU A 23 -4.16 10.51 -14.87
N ALA A 24 -3.84 10.62 -13.59
CA ALA A 24 -3.86 9.52 -12.63
C ALA A 24 -5.26 8.89 -12.53
N LYS A 25 -6.32 9.70 -12.42
CA LYS A 25 -7.70 9.21 -12.36
C LYS A 25 -8.10 8.43 -13.62
N LEU A 26 -7.69 8.92 -14.80
CA LEU A 26 -7.92 8.23 -16.06
C LEU A 26 -7.16 6.91 -16.13
N ALA A 27 -5.88 6.92 -15.73
CA ALA A 27 -5.03 5.74 -15.73
C ALA A 27 -5.54 4.64 -14.79
N VAL A 28 -5.94 5.01 -13.57
CA VAL A 28 -6.57 4.09 -12.60
C VAL A 28 -7.83 3.46 -13.17
N ARG A 29 -8.68 4.25 -13.85
CA ARG A 29 -9.88 3.71 -14.51
C ARG A 29 -9.51 2.69 -15.60
N LEU A 30 -8.60 3.06 -16.51
CA LEU A 30 -8.18 2.18 -17.61
C LEU A 30 -7.55 0.89 -17.08
N TYR A 31 -6.68 0.99 -16.08
CA TYR A 31 -6.08 -0.18 -15.45
C TYR A 31 -7.11 -1.08 -14.78
N ASN A 32 -8.03 -0.53 -13.97
CA ASN A 32 -9.02 -1.33 -13.26
C ASN A 32 -10.03 -2.01 -14.22
N GLU A 33 -10.32 -1.38 -15.37
CA GLU A 33 -11.30 -1.91 -16.33
C GLU A 33 -10.66 -2.90 -17.32
N PHE A 34 -9.40 -2.70 -17.72
CA PHE A 34 -8.79 -3.45 -18.82
C PHE A 34 -7.44 -4.11 -18.46
N GLY A 35 -6.74 -3.62 -17.45
CA GLY A 35 -5.36 -4.03 -17.16
C GLY A 35 -4.33 -3.39 -18.10
N PHE A 36 -3.07 -3.41 -17.68
CA PHE A 36 -1.98 -2.75 -18.40
C PHE A 36 -1.72 -3.34 -19.79
N GLU A 37 -1.55 -4.67 -19.88
CA GLU A 37 -1.20 -5.35 -21.14
C GLU A 37 -2.23 -5.11 -22.24
N ILE A 38 -3.52 -5.08 -21.90
CA ILE A 38 -4.60 -4.83 -22.87
C ILE A 38 -4.55 -3.39 -23.37
N VAL A 39 -4.32 -2.43 -22.47
CA VAL A 39 -4.20 -1.00 -22.83
C VAL A 39 -2.97 -0.75 -23.70
N GLU A 40 -1.83 -1.34 -23.34
CA GLU A 40 -0.57 -1.26 -24.08
C GLU A 40 -0.73 -1.79 -25.51
N LYS A 41 -1.23 -3.03 -25.65
CA LYS A 41 -1.47 -3.65 -26.97
C LYS A 41 -2.45 -2.82 -27.81
N ALA A 42 -3.54 -2.34 -27.22
CA ALA A 42 -4.52 -1.53 -27.94
C ALA A 42 -3.94 -0.21 -28.45
N LEU A 43 -3.08 0.46 -27.67
CA LEU A 43 -2.40 1.68 -28.09
C LEU A 43 -1.37 1.41 -29.19
N ALA A 44 -0.56 0.36 -29.05
CA ALA A 44 0.39 -0.05 -30.08
C ALA A 44 -0.31 -0.34 -31.42
N GLU A 45 -1.47 -1.01 -31.39
CA GLU A 45 -2.27 -1.26 -32.58
C GLU A 45 -2.80 0.02 -33.26
N MET A 46 -3.20 0.99 -32.45
CA MET A 46 -3.71 2.27 -32.95
C MET A 46 -2.60 3.14 -33.56
N GLU A 47 -1.35 2.99 -33.12
CA GLU A 47 -0.20 3.75 -33.60
C GLU A 47 0.48 3.11 -34.81
N TYR A 48 0.69 1.79 -34.79
CA TYR A 48 1.52 1.08 -35.76
C TYR A 48 0.75 0.13 -36.69
N GLY A 49 -0.56 -0.04 -36.50
CA GLY A 49 -1.37 -1.01 -37.25
C GLY A 49 -1.32 -2.42 -36.61
N ASN A 50 -1.53 -3.47 -37.41
CA ASN A 50 -1.69 -4.84 -36.89
C ASN A 50 -0.53 -5.30 -36.00
N VAL A 51 -0.78 -5.39 -34.70
CA VAL A 51 0.01 -6.20 -33.75
C VAL A 51 -0.40 -7.67 -33.96
N PRO A 52 0.54 -8.65 -33.96
CA PRO A 52 0.21 -10.06 -34.09
C PRO A 52 -0.89 -10.48 -33.11
N GLU A 53 -1.83 -11.31 -33.60
CA GLU A 53 -2.91 -11.86 -32.79
C GLU A 53 -2.37 -12.57 -31.54
N CYS A 54 -3.11 -12.41 -30.45
CA CYS A 54 -2.76 -12.96 -29.15
C CYS A 54 -2.49 -14.47 -29.19
N ASP A 55 -1.52 -14.87 -28.38
CA ASP A 55 -1.21 -16.24 -27.99
C ASP A 55 -2.46 -17.08 -27.67
N GLU A 56 -2.35 -18.38 -27.99
CA GLU A 56 -3.24 -19.46 -27.55
C GLU A 56 -3.49 -19.34 -26.03
N GLY A 57 -4.64 -18.78 -25.64
CA GLY A 57 -4.97 -18.54 -24.23
C GLY A 57 -5.85 -17.32 -23.95
N SER A 58 -6.16 -16.50 -24.96
CA SER A 58 -7.05 -15.35 -24.77
C SER A 58 -8.47 -15.77 -24.39
N PRO A 59 -9.10 -15.14 -23.37
CA PRO A 59 -10.48 -15.45 -23.00
C PRO A 59 -11.45 -15.21 -24.15
N GLU A 60 -12.56 -15.96 -24.24
CA GLU A 60 -13.59 -15.83 -25.30
C GLU A 60 -14.10 -14.38 -25.49
N ASN A 61 -14.06 -13.56 -24.43
CA ASN A 61 -14.49 -12.16 -24.46
C ASN A 61 -13.42 -11.17 -24.98
N PHE A 62 -12.24 -11.65 -25.35
CA PHE A 62 -11.11 -10.79 -25.74
C PHE A 62 -11.44 -9.80 -26.88
N PRO A 63 -12.16 -10.18 -27.96
CA PRO A 63 -12.53 -9.22 -29.01
C PRO A 63 -13.42 -8.07 -28.50
N ILE A 64 -14.35 -8.36 -27.58
CA ILE A 64 -15.26 -7.38 -27.00
C ILE A 64 -14.50 -6.43 -26.05
N VAL A 65 -13.60 -6.97 -25.23
CA VAL A 65 -12.75 -6.16 -24.35
C VAL A 65 -11.83 -5.26 -25.18
N ARG A 66 -11.28 -5.80 -26.28
CA ARG A 66 -10.41 -5.07 -27.22
C ARG A 66 -11.15 -3.93 -27.94
N SER A 67 -12.40 -4.09 -28.34
CA SER A 67 -13.18 -2.99 -28.92
C SER A 67 -13.46 -1.90 -27.89
N ARG A 68 -13.88 -2.29 -26.67
CA ARG A 68 -14.18 -1.35 -25.58
C ARG A 68 -12.98 -0.51 -25.14
N VAL A 69 -11.80 -1.11 -25.03
CA VAL A 69 -10.59 -0.35 -24.67
C VAL A 69 -10.27 0.67 -25.75
N LYS A 70 -10.36 0.29 -27.04
CA LYS A 70 -10.13 1.22 -28.17
C LYS A 70 -11.12 2.38 -28.17
N GLU A 71 -12.41 2.13 -27.92
CA GLU A 71 -13.42 3.18 -27.79
C GLU A 71 -13.05 4.19 -26.70
N ASN A 72 -12.59 3.73 -25.54
CA ASN A 72 -12.13 4.61 -24.47
C ASN A 72 -10.86 5.38 -24.84
N LEU A 73 -9.91 4.74 -25.52
CA LEU A 73 -8.65 5.37 -25.97
C LEU A 73 -8.86 6.38 -27.10
N LEU A 74 -9.91 6.23 -27.91
CA LEU A 74 -10.28 7.19 -28.95
C LEU A 74 -10.77 8.53 -28.37
N LEU A 75 -11.31 8.54 -27.15
CA LEU A 75 -11.66 9.76 -26.42
C LEU A 75 -10.44 10.57 -25.97
N ILE A 76 -9.26 9.97 -26.03
CA ILE A 76 -8.00 10.59 -25.61
C ILE A 76 -7.29 11.16 -26.85
N PRO A 77 -6.93 12.46 -26.84
CA PRO A 77 -6.14 13.06 -27.90
C PRO A 77 -4.86 12.27 -28.15
N THR A 78 -4.51 12.05 -29.42
CA THR A 78 -3.35 11.23 -29.82
C THR A 78 -2.06 11.67 -29.12
N THR A 79 -1.85 12.98 -28.98
CA THR A 79 -0.67 13.57 -28.32
C THR A 79 -0.57 13.27 -26.81
N LEU A 80 -1.65 12.81 -26.18
CA LEU A 80 -1.68 12.44 -24.77
C LEU A 80 -1.61 10.93 -24.53
N ARG A 81 -1.76 10.10 -25.57
CA ARG A 81 -1.85 8.63 -25.41
C ARG A 81 -0.59 8.03 -24.80
N SER A 82 0.60 8.45 -25.22
CA SER A 82 1.86 8.00 -24.64
C SER A 82 1.99 8.37 -23.15
N ARG A 83 1.52 9.57 -22.76
CA ARG A 83 1.48 9.98 -21.35
C ARG A 83 0.47 9.19 -20.53
N VAL A 84 -0.67 8.86 -21.13
CA VAL A 84 -1.67 7.99 -20.49
C VAL A 84 -1.10 6.59 -20.30
N LEU A 85 -0.44 6.02 -21.30
CA LEU A 85 0.17 4.70 -21.19
C LEU A 85 1.21 4.64 -20.06
N ALA A 86 2.13 5.61 -20.02
CA ALA A 86 3.13 5.70 -18.94
C ALA A 86 2.47 5.82 -17.55
N GLU A 87 1.34 6.52 -17.46
CA GLU A 87 0.61 6.61 -16.20
C GLU A 87 -0.10 5.30 -15.84
N VAL A 88 -0.67 4.57 -16.81
CA VAL A 88 -1.27 3.24 -16.60
C VAL A 88 -0.20 2.23 -16.18
N GLU A 89 0.99 2.29 -16.77
CA GLU A 89 2.16 1.50 -16.35
C GLU A 89 2.53 1.81 -14.89
N ARG A 90 2.55 3.10 -14.50
CA ARG A 90 2.83 3.49 -13.11
C ARG A 90 1.78 2.92 -12.14
N VAL A 91 0.50 2.95 -12.52
CA VAL A 91 -0.59 2.33 -11.74
C VAL A 91 -0.37 0.82 -11.62
N ALA A 92 -0.01 0.14 -12.70
CA ALA A 92 0.29 -1.28 -12.70
C ALA A 92 1.46 -1.64 -11.78
N ASN A 93 2.54 -0.86 -11.84
CA ASN A 93 3.70 -1.01 -10.95
C ASN A 93 3.34 -0.79 -9.48
N GLU A 94 2.43 0.13 -9.18
CA GLU A 94 1.95 0.35 -7.82
C GLU A 94 1.13 -0.86 -7.30
N VAL A 95 0.29 -1.47 -8.15
CA VAL A 95 -0.42 -2.72 -7.81
C VAL A 95 0.55 -3.89 -7.61
N LEU A 96 1.54 -4.05 -8.49
CA LEU A 96 2.58 -5.06 -8.33
C LEU A 96 3.37 -4.83 -7.04
N GLY A 97 3.67 -3.56 -6.74
CA GLY A 97 4.34 -3.16 -5.50
C GLY A 97 3.50 -3.49 -4.25
N TRP A 98 2.18 -3.35 -4.33
CA TRP A 98 1.26 -3.81 -3.28
C TRP A 98 1.30 -5.33 -3.14
N ILE A 99 1.13 -6.10 -4.22
CA ILE A 99 1.15 -7.57 -4.20
C ILE A 99 2.46 -8.07 -3.61
N TYR A 100 3.59 -7.52 -4.06
CA TYR A 100 4.91 -7.90 -3.56
C TYR A 100 5.06 -7.65 -2.05
N SER A 101 4.54 -6.53 -1.54
CA SER A 101 4.59 -6.20 -0.11
C SER A 101 3.76 -7.13 0.78
N HIS A 102 2.78 -7.84 0.21
CA HIS A 102 1.85 -8.69 0.96
C HIS A 102 1.92 -10.16 0.54
N ASN A 103 2.91 -10.54 -0.29
CA ASN A 103 3.05 -11.90 -0.82
C ASN A 103 3.31 -12.96 0.26
N THR A 104 3.70 -12.54 1.46
CA THR A 104 3.89 -13.43 2.60
C THR A 104 2.59 -13.81 3.31
N ILE A 105 1.48 -13.15 2.98
CA ILE A 105 0.16 -13.44 3.55
C ILE A 105 -0.50 -14.51 2.68
N GLU A 106 -0.27 -15.77 3.05
CA GLU A 106 -0.61 -16.96 2.26
C GLU A 106 -2.07 -17.02 1.78
N ARG A 107 -3.03 -16.62 2.64
CA ARG A 107 -4.48 -16.73 2.36
C ARG A 107 -5.08 -15.44 1.80
N LEU A 108 -4.24 -14.49 1.38
CA LEU A 108 -4.70 -13.23 0.80
C LEU A 108 -5.05 -13.42 -0.69
N ASP A 109 -6.34 -13.44 -0.98
CA ASP A 109 -6.85 -13.42 -2.34
C ASP A 109 -6.96 -11.96 -2.83
N TYR A 110 -6.04 -11.54 -3.69
CA TYR A 110 -6.00 -10.19 -4.25
C TYR A 110 -7.24 -9.86 -5.09
N THR A 111 -7.94 -10.85 -5.66
CA THR A 111 -9.16 -10.61 -6.44
C THR A 111 -10.32 -10.13 -5.57
N LYS A 112 -10.26 -10.40 -4.26
CA LYS A 112 -11.25 -9.95 -3.27
C LYS A 112 -10.86 -8.64 -2.59
N CYS A 113 -9.68 -8.10 -2.91
CA CYS A 113 -9.17 -6.87 -2.34
C CYS A 113 -9.58 -5.67 -3.19
N SER A 114 -10.27 -4.70 -2.58
CA SER A 114 -10.54 -3.42 -3.22
C SER A 114 -9.41 -2.45 -2.91
N LEU A 115 -8.66 -2.05 -3.94
CA LEU A 115 -7.59 -1.06 -3.81
C LEU A 115 -8.18 0.36 -3.82
N PHE A 116 -7.80 1.17 -2.83
CA PHE A 116 -8.20 2.56 -2.75
C PHE A 116 -7.07 3.46 -3.26
N TRP A 117 -7.41 4.39 -4.14
CA TRP A 117 -6.45 5.24 -4.84
C TRP A 117 -6.44 6.65 -4.27
N ARG A 118 -5.25 7.24 -4.15
CA ARG A 118 -5.05 8.67 -3.90
C ARG A 118 -5.23 9.48 -5.19
N SER A 119 -5.39 10.80 -5.05
CA SER A 119 -5.57 11.71 -6.19
C SER A 119 -4.41 11.71 -7.18
N GLU A 120 -3.21 11.39 -6.70
CA GLU A 120 -1.96 11.29 -7.45
C GLU A 120 -1.73 9.90 -8.05
N GLY A 121 -2.67 8.96 -7.92
CA GLY A 121 -2.59 7.64 -8.55
C GLY A 121 -1.71 6.63 -7.83
N THR A 122 -1.42 6.84 -6.54
CA THR A 122 -0.79 5.84 -5.67
C THR A 122 -1.85 5.16 -4.80
N ILE A 123 -1.57 3.97 -4.26
CA ILE A 123 -2.53 3.27 -3.39
C ILE A 123 -2.53 3.96 -2.03
N ASP A 124 -3.72 4.30 -1.53
CA ASP A 124 -3.93 4.63 -0.13
C ASP A 124 -3.83 3.34 0.68
N ARG A 125 -2.60 2.98 1.04
CA ARG A 125 -2.27 1.72 1.70
C ARG A 125 -3.02 1.55 3.03
N THR A 126 -3.12 2.62 3.82
CA THR A 126 -3.84 2.60 5.10
C THR A 126 -5.33 2.36 4.89
N LYS A 127 -5.96 3.13 3.98
CA LYS A 127 -7.39 2.96 3.70
C LYS A 127 -7.69 1.58 3.09
N THR A 128 -6.85 1.14 2.17
CA THR A 128 -6.95 -0.21 1.56
C THR A 128 -6.85 -1.30 2.61
N ALA A 129 -5.88 -1.23 3.52
CA ALA A 129 -5.75 -2.17 4.62
C ALA A 129 -6.99 -2.18 5.53
N GLN A 130 -7.52 -1.00 5.91
CA GLN A 130 -8.74 -0.89 6.72
C GLN A 130 -9.93 -1.60 6.06
N GLU A 131 -10.12 -1.40 4.77
CA GLU A 131 -11.23 -1.98 4.01
C GLU A 131 -11.07 -3.50 3.85
N ILE A 132 -9.85 -3.97 3.59
CA ILE A 132 -9.54 -5.41 3.58
C ILE A 132 -9.86 -6.05 4.93
N THR A 133 -9.49 -5.43 6.05
CA THR A 133 -9.75 -5.99 7.39
C THR A 133 -11.22 -6.10 7.75
N GLN A 134 -12.09 -5.31 7.10
CA GLN A 134 -13.54 -5.32 7.33
C GLN A 134 -14.30 -6.21 6.33
N ASN A 135 -13.67 -6.61 5.23
CA ASN A 135 -14.29 -7.40 4.17
C ASN A 135 -14.41 -8.88 4.55
N GLN A 136 -15.61 -9.33 4.90
CA GLN A 136 -15.90 -10.71 5.30
C GLN A 136 -15.63 -11.76 4.20
N ASN A 137 -15.51 -11.35 2.94
CA ASN A 137 -15.14 -12.25 1.84
C ASN A 137 -13.64 -12.61 1.84
N VAL A 138 -12.82 -11.82 2.54
CA VAL A 138 -11.39 -12.06 2.72
C VAL A 138 -11.19 -13.01 3.91
N ASP A 139 -10.27 -13.96 3.76
CA ASP A 139 -9.96 -14.93 4.79
C ASP A 139 -9.58 -14.24 6.11
N ILE A 140 -10.14 -14.71 7.22
CA ILE A 140 -9.93 -14.14 8.56
C ILE A 140 -8.46 -14.07 8.96
N THR A 141 -7.64 -15.06 8.58
CA THR A 141 -6.20 -15.06 8.89
C THR A 141 -5.47 -13.98 8.09
N ALA A 142 -5.84 -13.79 6.82
CA ALA A 142 -5.31 -12.71 6.00
C ALA A 142 -5.74 -11.34 6.51
N ARG A 143 -7.02 -11.19 6.93
CA ARG A 143 -7.52 -9.98 7.59
C ARG A 143 -6.70 -9.65 8.84
N PHE A 144 -6.48 -10.63 9.71
CA PHE A 144 -5.70 -10.44 10.95
C PHE A 144 -4.24 -10.05 10.66
N GLU A 145 -3.60 -10.72 9.71
CA GLU A 145 -2.21 -10.44 9.30
C GLU A 145 -2.05 -9.04 8.69
N ILE A 146 -3.00 -8.59 7.85
CA ILE A 146 -3.05 -7.20 7.36
C ILE A 146 -3.27 -6.21 8.52
N ALA A 147 -4.21 -6.48 9.43
CA ALA A 147 -4.47 -5.60 10.57
C ALA A 147 -3.20 -5.40 11.42
N CYS A 148 -2.46 -6.48 11.65
CA CYS A 148 -1.19 -6.46 12.34
C CYS A 148 -0.15 -5.62 11.58
N MET A 149 0.03 -5.90 10.27
CA MET A 149 0.96 -5.20 9.39
C MET A 149 0.69 -3.69 9.28
N TYR A 150 -0.54 -3.23 9.48
CA TYR A 150 -0.88 -1.81 9.41
C TYR A 150 -1.14 -1.17 10.77
N CYS A 151 -0.81 -1.87 11.87
CA CYS A 151 -1.05 -1.42 13.24
C CYS A 151 -2.50 -0.98 13.51
N LEU A 152 -3.47 -1.69 12.92
CA LEU A 152 -4.90 -1.40 13.07
C LEU A 152 -5.43 -2.00 14.39
N ALA A 153 -4.99 -1.44 15.52
CA ALA A 153 -5.15 -2.01 16.86
C ALA A 153 -6.56 -2.53 17.18
N ASN A 154 -7.60 -1.75 16.88
CA ASN A 154 -8.98 -2.15 17.12
C ASN A 154 -9.36 -3.39 16.29
N GLN A 155 -8.96 -3.42 15.01
CA GLN A 155 -9.20 -4.56 14.13
C GLN A 155 -8.40 -5.79 14.57
N VAL A 156 -7.15 -5.60 15.02
CA VAL A 156 -6.32 -6.68 15.55
C VAL A 156 -7.02 -7.37 16.73
N GLN A 157 -7.55 -6.61 17.68
CA GLN A 157 -8.27 -7.16 18.83
C GLN A 157 -9.56 -7.88 18.42
N THR A 158 -10.37 -7.28 17.55
CA THR A 158 -11.63 -7.87 17.07
C THR A 158 -11.38 -9.17 16.30
N LEU A 159 -10.43 -9.16 15.35
CA LEU A 159 -10.10 -10.31 14.53
C LEU A 159 -9.46 -11.43 15.35
N TRP A 160 -8.68 -11.10 16.38
CA TRP A 160 -8.15 -12.11 17.29
C TRP A 160 -9.25 -12.84 18.06
N ALA A 161 -10.24 -12.10 18.59
CA ALA A 161 -11.38 -12.72 19.26
C ALA A 161 -12.16 -13.64 18.32
N GLU A 162 -12.36 -13.23 17.06
CA GLU A 162 -13.01 -14.03 16.02
C GLU A 162 -12.17 -15.28 15.66
N LEU A 163 -10.84 -15.16 15.53
CA LEU A 163 -9.94 -16.29 15.31
C LEU A 163 -10.00 -17.31 16.45
N LYS A 164 -10.01 -16.83 17.70
CA LYS A 164 -10.12 -17.67 18.89
C LYS A 164 -11.46 -18.41 18.95
N ALA A 165 -12.56 -17.72 18.66
CA ALA A 165 -13.88 -18.34 18.57
C ALA A 165 -13.96 -19.41 17.48
N ASN A 166 -13.19 -19.24 16.39
CA ASN A 166 -13.14 -20.18 15.26
C ASN A 166 -12.09 -21.29 15.43
N GLY A 167 -11.34 -21.35 16.53
CA GLY A 167 -10.28 -22.35 16.75
C GLY A 167 -9.10 -22.23 15.77
N LYS A 168 -8.82 -21.02 15.25
CA LYS A 168 -7.78 -20.76 14.24
C LYS A 168 -6.53 -20.07 14.81
N THR A 169 -6.28 -20.17 16.11
CA THR A 169 -5.13 -19.52 16.77
C THR A 169 -3.85 -20.33 16.74
N GLU A 170 -3.92 -21.65 16.48
CA GLU A 170 -2.78 -22.58 16.55
C GLU A 170 -1.56 -22.11 15.75
N LYS A 171 -1.77 -21.57 14.53
CA LYS A 171 -0.71 -21.01 13.67
C LYS A 171 0.12 -19.91 14.36
N TYR A 172 -0.48 -19.20 15.31
CA TYR A 172 0.10 -18.04 15.98
C TYR A 172 0.67 -18.38 17.36
N GLU A 173 0.32 -19.54 17.94
CA GLU A 173 0.74 -19.95 19.29
C GLU A 173 2.21 -20.38 19.35
N GLU A 174 2.82 -20.72 18.22
CA GLU A 174 4.26 -21.00 18.09
C GLU A 174 4.95 -20.01 17.12
N PRO A 175 5.44 -18.85 17.62
CA PRO A 175 6.09 -17.83 16.78
C PRO A 175 7.30 -18.33 16.00
N SER A 176 7.96 -19.40 16.47
CA SER A 176 9.16 -20.00 15.86
C SER A 176 8.88 -20.82 14.60
N LYS A 177 7.63 -21.26 14.35
CA LYS A 177 7.22 -21.96 13.12
C LYS A 177 6.66 -21.03 12.06
N CYS A 178 6.43 -19.78 12.43
CA CYS A 178 5.81 -18.78 11.59
C CYS A 178 6.94 -18.20 10.70
N GLY A 179 6.91 -18.51 9.39
CA GLY A 179 7.96 -18.20 8.42
C GLY A 179 8.18 -16.70 8.16
N MET A 180 8.12 -16.21 6.92
CA MET A 180 8.17 -14.76 6.64
C MET A 180 6.87 -14.08 7.10
N VAL A 181 6.69 -13.93 8.41
CA VAL A 181 5.48 -13.35 8.99
C VAL A 181 5.44 -11.83 8.79
N PRO A 182 4.25 -11.21 8.63
CA PRO A 182 4.12 -9.76 8.80
C PRO A 182 4.82 -9.27 10.07
N GLN A 183 5.70 -8.26 9.95
CA GLN A 183 6.67 -7.85 10.98
C GLN A 183 6.06 -7.55 12.35
N MET A 184 4.84 -7.02 12.39
CA MET A 184 4.15 -6.68 13.64
C MET A 184 3.38 -7.86 14.24
N LEU A 185 3.18 -8.96 13.51
CA LEU A 185 2.39 -10.09 13.99
C LEU A 185 2.96 -10.70 15.27
N PRO A 186 4.27 -10.98 15.41
CA PRO A 186 4.81 -11.56 16.64
C PRO A 186 4.60 -10.63 17.84
N PHE A 187 4.75 -9.32 17.64
CA PHE A 187 4.42 -8.32 18.66
C PHE A 187 2.95 -8.40 19.07
N TRP A 188 2.03 -8.32 18.11
CA TRP A 188 0.60 -8.29 18.39
C TRP A 188 0.13 -9.57 19.10
N VAL A 189 0.60 -10.72 18.64
CA VAL A 189 0.30 -12.01 19.27
C VAL A 189 0.84 -12.04 20.69
N ARG A 190 2.10 -11.67 20.93
CA ARG A 190 2.69 -11.61 22.29
C ARG A 190 1.89 -10.67 23.19
N TRP A 191 1.62 -9.45 22.72
CA TRP A 191 0.90 -8.43 23.47
C TRP A 191 -0.52 -8.88 23.85
N ILE A 192 -1.22 -9.56 22.93
CA ILE A 192 -2.54 -10.12 23.21
C ILE A 192 -2.46 -11.28 24.21
N LEU A 193 -1.51 -12.21 24.06
CA LEU A 193 -1.36 -13.36 24.96
C LEU A 193 -0.96 -12.93 26.38
N GLU A 194 -0.19 -11.84 26.51
CA GLU A 194 0.14 -11.20 27.80
C GLU A 194 -1.04 -10.42 28.40
N GLY A 195 -2.20 -10.38 27.73
CA GLY A 195 -3.43 -9.78 28.21
C GLY A 195 -3.56 -8.28 27.95
N ALA A 196 -2.76 -7.73 27.02
CA ALA A 196 -2.85 -6.32 26.60
C ALA A 196 -2.80 -5.31 27.77
N GLN A 197 -1.99 -5.61 28.80
CA GLN A 197 -1.98 -4.90 30.09
C GLN A 197 -1.55 -3.42 29.99
N VAL A 198 -0.72 -3.10 29.00
CA VAL A 198 -0.23 -1.74 28.74
C VAL A 198 -0.66 -1.29 27.33
N PRO A 199 -0.80 0.03 27.08
CA PRO A 199 -1.07 0.54 25.73
C PRO A 199 -0.08 -0.04 24.73
N TRP A 200 -0.59 -0.57 23.61
CA TRP A 200 0.23 -1.25 22.61
C TRP A 200 1.35 -0.36 22.06
N THR A 201 1.15 0.96 21.99
CA THR A 201 2.17 1.92 21.53
C THR A 201 3.40 1.93 22.44
N LEU A 202 3.24 1.73 23.75
CA LEU A 202 4.34 1.62 24.70
C LEU A 202 5.00 0.23 24.63
N ALA A 203 4.21 -0.84 24.51
CA ALA A 203 4.75 -2.19 24.38
C ALA A 203 5.50 -2.41 23.05
N ALA A 204 5.07 -1.74 21.99
CA ALA A 204 5.68 -1.88 20.67
C ALA A 204 7.08 -1.28 20.61
N GLN A 205 7.48 -0.41 21.55
CA GLN A 205 8.77 0.28 21.52
C GLN A 205 9.95 -0.68 21.39
N GLU A 206 9.92 -1.82 22.08
CA GLU A 206 10.98 -2.84 22.01
C GLU A 206 11.09 -3.51 20.63
N PHE A 207 9.95 -3.64 19.92
CA PHE A 207 9.86 -4.27 18.60
C PHE A 207 10.11 -3.26 17.47
N LEU A 208 9.88 -1.98 17.73
CA LEU A 208 10.04 -0.89 16.78
C LEU A 208 11.50 -0.38 16.69
N LEU A 209 12.42 -0.92 17.51
CA LEU A 209 13.84 -0.57 17.46
C LEU A 209 14.51 -1.04 16.15
N PRO A 210 15.53 -0.29 15.64
CA PRO A 210 16.15 -0.52 14.33
C PRO A 210 16.72 -1.92 14.11
N ARG A 211 17.05 -2.65 15.19
CA ARG A 211 17.66 -3.98 15.12
C ARG A 211 16.81 -4.96 14.30
N TRP A 212 15.48 -4.81 14.33
CA TRP A 212 14.54 -5.62 13.56
C TRP A 212 14.37 -5.12 12.12
N PHE A 213 14.41 -3.80 11.91
CA PHE A 213 14.28 -3.19 10.59
C PHE A 213 15.53 -3.31 9.71
N LEU A 214 16.73 -3.31 10.31
CA LEU A 214 18.01 -3.38 9.60
C LEU A 214 18.40 -4.82 9.20
N SER A 215 17.80 -5.84 9.81
CA SER A 215 18.17 -7.25 9.61
C SER A 215 17.41 -7.93 8.47
N SER A 216 16.34 -7.35 7.96
CA SER A 216 15.58 -7.92 6.84
C SER A 216 15.22 -6.84 5.83
N LYS A 217 15.01 -7.24 4.58
CA LYS A 217 14.68 -6.39 3.42
C LYS A 217 13.30 -5.74 3.60
N ASN A 218 13.15 -4.90 4.62
CA ASN A 218 11.87 -4.42 5.13
C ASN A 218 11.52 -3.05 4.58
N SER A 219 10.21 -2.83 4.30
CA SER A 219 9.69 -1.47 4.12
C SER A 219 8.91 -1.01 5.35
N LEU A 220 9.39 0.03 6.04
CA LEU A 220 8.64 0.84 6.99
C LEU A 220 7.51 1.57 6.25
N SER A 221 6.27 1.19 6.55
CA SER A 221 5.12 1.93 6.01
C SER A 221 4.87 3.20 6.80
N SER A 222 4.33 4.21 6.13
CA SER A 222 3.94 5.49 6.73
C SER A 222 2.90 5.32 7.85
N SER A 223 2.10 4.25 7.84
CA SER A 223 1.18 3.91 8.93
C SER A 223 1.93 3.59 10.22
N HIS A 224 3.00 2.79 10.14
CA HIS A 224 3.86 2.50 11.28
C HIS A 224 4.56 3.76 11.77
N PHE A 225 5.07 4.58 10.86
CA PHE A 225 5.80 5.78 11.24
C PHE A 225 4.92 6.80 11.99
N ARG A 226 3.63 6.89 11.65
CA ARG A 226 2.66 7.79 12.30
C ARG A 226 2.38 7.48 13.75
N VAL A 227 2.52 6.22 14.15
CA VAL A 227 2.22 5.78 15.52
C VAL A 227 3.43 5.89 16.45
N LEU A 228 4.60 6.26 15.91
CA LEU A 228 5.84 6.44 16.66
C LEU A 228 5.88 7.78 17.40
N MET A 229 6.39 7.73 18.62
CA MET A 229 6.75 8.90 19.40
C MET A 229 7.94 9.64 18.74
N PRO A 230 8.07 10.96 18.91
CA PRO A 230 9.17 11.72 18.29
C PRO A 230 10.58 11.19 18.62
N GLY A 231 10.77 10.71 19.85
CA GLY A 231 12.02 10.07 20.27
C GLY A 231 12.37 8.82 19.47
N GLU A 232 11.37 8.01 19.11
CA GLU A 232 11.53 6.77 18.34
C GLU A 232 11.72 7.08 16.85
N ARG A 233 10.94 8.01 16.31
CA ARG A 233 11.10 8.50 14.93
C ARG A 233 12.54 8.92 14.67
N ARG A 234 13.14 9.67 15.61
CA ARG A 234 14.52 10.13 15.54
C ARG A 234 15.54 9.01 15.31
N ILE A 235 15.27 7.81 15.82
CA ILE A 235 16.15 6.65 15.64
C ILE A 235 16.04 6.11 14.20
N LEU A 236 14.84 6.17 13.60
CA LEU A 236 14.58 5.69 12.24
C LEU A 236 14.92 6.73 11.16
N LEU A 237 14.95 8.02 11.50
CA LEU A 237 15.20 9.13 10.57
C LEU A 237 16.43 8.90 9.65
N PRO A 238 17.61 8.49 10.15
CA PRO A 238 18.79 8.25 9.30
C PRO A 238 18.62 7.08 8.32
N HIS A 239 17.62 6.23 8.54
CA HIS A 239 17.39 5.01 7.78
C HIS A 239 16.16 5.11 6.86
N LEU A 240 15.39 6.19 6.89
CA LEU A 240 14.14 6.31 6.12
C LEU A 240 14.34 6.09 4.62
N GLY A 241 15.44 6.56 4.04
CA GLY A 241 15.73 6.34 2.61
C GLY A 241 15.97 4.88 2.22
N TYR A 242 16.42 4.06 3.17
CA TYR A 242 16.61 2.61 2.99
C TYR A 242 15.38 1.82 3.41
N LEU A 243 14.69 2.28 4.46
CA LEU A 243 13.56 1.60 5.07
C LEU A 243 12.23 1.91 4.38
N CYS A 244 12.05 3.02 3.68
CA CYS A 244 10.75 3.35 3.10
C CYS A 244 10.75 3.19 1.58
N LYS A 245 9.63 2.69 1.04
CA LYS A 245 9.33 2.89 -0.39
C LYS A 245 9.16 4.39 -0.66
N ALA A 246 9.38 4.85 -1.89
CA ALA A 246 9.38 6.28 -2.23
C ALA A 246 8.13 7.03 -1.74
N ASP A 247 6.95 6.42 -1.85
CA ASP A 247 5.71 6.99 -1.32
C ASP A 247 5.69 7.05 0.20
N ASP A 248 6.00 5.94 0.87
CA ASP A 248 6.04 5.88 2.34
C ASP A 248 7.06 6.87 2.90
N LEU A 249 8.22 7.04 2.25
CA LEU A 249 9.25 8.00 2.64
C LEU A 249 8.66 9.40 2.67
N ARG A 250 8.01 9.79 1.58
CA ARG A 250 7.38 11.09 1.43
C ARG A 250 6.30 11.32 2.48
N PHE A 251 5.45 10.32 2.76
CA PHE A 251 4.43 10.43 3.80
C PHE A 251 5.02 10.45 5.21
N CYS A 252 6.11 9.73 5.47
CA CYS A 252 6.85 9.83 6.74
C CYS A 252 7.37 11.26 6.94
N LEU A 253 7.95 11.87 5.91
CA LEU A 253 8.46 13.24 5.96
C LEU A 253 7.35 14.28 6.25
N TYR A 254 6.12 14.05 5.79
CA TYR A 254 4.97 14.93 6.08
C TYR A 254 4.48 14.88 7.53
N VAL A 255 4.79 13.79 8.24
CA VAL A 255 4.40 13.58 9.63
C VAL A 255 5.41 14.16 10.61
N LEU A 256 6.64 14.44 10.14
CA LEU A 256 7.69 15.02 10.97
C LEU A 256 7.30 16.40 11.52
N THR A 257 7.66 16.64 12.78
CA THR A 257 7.64 17.99 13.32
C THR A 257 8.75 18.83 12.68
N LYS A 258 8.67 20.15 12.82
CA LYS A 258 9.71 21.06 12.31
C LYS A 258 11.08 20.71 12.89
N GLU A 259 11.15 20.47 14.20
CA GLU A 259 12.40 20.11 14.90
C GLU A 259 12.96 18.76 14.46
N GLU A 260 12.12 17.85 13.96
CA GLU A 260 12.55 16.59 13.36
C GLU A 260 13.06 16.80 11.94
N GLN A 261 12.43 17.67 11.14
CA GLN A 261 12.88 18.01 9.79
C GLN A 261 14.24 18.72 9.81
N ASP A 262 14.44 19.69 10.71
CA ASP A 262 15.69 20.46 10.87
C ASP A 262 16.91 19.58 11.24
N LYS A 263 16.66 18.35 11.72
CA LYS A 263 17.73 17.41 12.10
C LYS A 263 18.11 16.44 10.99
N VAL A 264 17.28 16.34 9.94
CA VAL A 264 17.40 15.33 8.89
C VAL A 264 17.75 15.95 7.55
N MET A 265 17.37 17.22 7.34
CA MET A 265 17.65 17.99 6.13
C MET A 265 18.62 19.13 6.41
#